data_AF-A0A2T2UFE7-F1
#
_entry.id   AF-A0A2T2UFE7-F1
#
_cell.length_a   1.000
_cell.length_b   1.000
_cell.length_c   1.000
_cell.angle_alpha   90.00
_cell.angle_beta   90.00
_cell.angle_gamma   90.00
#
_symmetry.space_group_name_H-M   'P 1'
#
loop_
_entity.id
_entity.type
_entity.pdbx_description
1 polymer ?
#
loop_
_entity_poly.entity_id
_entity_poly.type
_entity_poly.pdbx_seq_one_letter_code
_entity_poly.pdbx_strand_id
1 'polypeptide(L)'
;EAKRAFLDQDAELARRIPDLDDEVDRLHRENFEALVDYIQQHPECAEVAAHLITASKAVERISDHSTNIAKGVVFLIEGEDIRHSSLQEDLSLADTNLPSE
;
A
#
# COMPACT_ATOMS: atom_id res chain seq x y z
N GLU A 1 -11.76 4.58 7.78
CA GLU A 1 -11.91 3.12 7.94
C GLU A 1 -11.12 2.52 9.09
N ALA A 2 -9.77 2.57 9.15
CA ALA A 2 -8.99 1.88 10.21
C ALA A 2 -9.42 2.19 11.65
N LYS A 3 -9.62 3.48 11.97
CA LYS A 3 -10.13 3.92 13.27
C LYS A 3 -11.52 3.35 13.59
N ARG A 4 -12.38 3.23 12.57
CA ARG A 4 -13.74 2.72 12.72
C ARG A 4 -13.75 1.22 12.97
N ALA A 5 -12.95 0.48 12.20
CA ALA A 5 -12.75 -0.96 12.41
C ALA A 5 -12.26 -1.28 13.84
N PHE A 6 -11.36 -0.45 14.39
CA PHE A 6 -10.91 -0.58 15.78
C PHE A 6 -12.03 -0.33 16.80
N LEU A 7 -12.77 0.78 16.65
CA LEU A 7 -13.83 1.17 17.60
C LEU A 7 -15.01 0.19 17.59
N ASP A 8 -15.37 -0.29 16.40
CA ASP A 8 -16.53 -1.17 16.20
C ASP A 8 -16.16 -2.66 16.34
N GLN A 9 -14.89 -2.98 16.60
CA GLN A 9 -14.34 -4.35 16.61
C GLN A 9 -14.71 -5.14 15.34
N ASP A 10 -14.66 -4.48 14.20
CA ASP A 10 -15.05 -5.03 12.91
C ASP A 10 -13.82 -5.53 12.14
N ALA A 11 -13.55 -6.83 12.27
CA ALA A 11 -12.42 -7.48 11.61
C ALA A 11 -12.60 -7.58 10.08
N GLU A 12 -13.84 -7.68 9.58
CA GLU A 12 -14.09 -7.68 8.13
C GLU A 12 -13.74 -6.32 7.51
N LEU A 13 -14.12 -5.22 8.17
CA LEU A 13 -13.76 -3.88 7.72
C LEU A 13 -12.25 -3.68 7.75
N ALA A 14 -11.57 -4.19 8.78
CA ALA A 14 -10.10 -4.12 8.87
C ALA A 14 -9.40 -4.91 7.75
N ARG A 15 -9.92 -6.07 7.34
CA ARG A 15 -9.35 -6.90 6.26
C ARG A 15 -9.44 -6.28 4.87
N ARG A 16 -10.35 -5.32 4.64
CA ARG A 16 -10.48 -4.62 3.35
C ARG A 16 -9.53 -3.43 3.19
N ILE A 17 -8.91 -2.96 4.27
CA ILE A 17 -8.03 -1.78 4.24
C ILE A 17 -6.74 -2.03 3.45
N PRO A 18 -6.06 -3.20 3.56
CA PRO A 18 -4.93 -3.54 2.69
C PRO A 18 -5.26 -3.42 1.20
N ASP A 19 -6.41 -3.91 0.75
CA ASP A 19 -6.79 -3.85 -0.68
C ASP A 19 -6.95 -2.40 -1.18
N LEU A 20 -7.35 -1.48 -0.29
CA LEU A 20 -7.44 -0.05 -0.61
C LEU A 20 -6.06 0.60 -0.70
N ASP A 21 -5.06 0.07 0.00
CA ASP A 21 -3.69 0.54 -0.01
C ASP A 21 -3.01 0.25 -1.35
N ASP A 22 -3.23 -0.95 -1.89
CA ASP A 22 -2.73 -1.35 -3.20
C ASP A 22 -3.20 -0.40 -4.32
N GLU A 23 -4.43 0.09 -4.20
CA GLU A 23 -5.00 1.08 -5.12
C GLU A 23 -4.33 2.46 -4.94
N VAL A 24 -4.06 2.90 -3.71
CA VAL A 24 -3.33 4.15 -3.45
C VAL A 24 -1.90 4.08 -4.00
N ASP A 25 -1.23 2.94 -3.83
CA ASP A 25 0.09 2.65 -4.37
C ASP A 25 0.10 2.68 -5.90
N ARG A 26 -0.90 2.07 -6.54
CA ARG A 26 -1.07 2.12 -8.00
C ARG A 26 -1.26 3.54 -8.49
N LEU A 27 -2.15 4.30 -7.86
CA LEU A 27 -2.41 5.70 -8.22
C LEU A 27 -1.18 6.59 -7.99
N HIS A 28 -0.37 6.33 -6.96
CA HIS A 28 0.87 7.05 -6.75
C HIS A 28 1.87 6.83 -7.89
N ARG A 29 2.04 5.57 -8.35
CA ARG A 29 2.90 5.24 -9.49
C ARG A 29 2.44 5.93 -10.78
N GLU A 30 1.14 5.84 -11.07
CA GLU A 30 0.55 6.47 -12.26
C GLU A 30 0.70 8.00 -12.23
N ASN A 31 0.46 8.62 -11.08
CA ASN A 31 0.67 10.06 -10.91
C ASN A 31 2.15 10.45 -11.07
N PHE A 32 3.07 9.64 -10.55
CA PHE A 32 4.51 9.90 -10.69
C PHE A 32 4.93 9.87 -12.16
N GLU A 33 4.54 8.83 -12.90
CA GLU A 33 4.83 8.69 -14.33
C GLU A 33 4.26 9.86 -15.14
N ALA A 34 2.98 10.19 -14.93
CA ALA A 34 2.33 11.31 -15.60
C ALA A 34 2.99 12.66 -15.31
N LEU A 35 3.42 12.90 -14.05
CA LEU A 35 4.08 14.15 -13.67
C LEU A 35 5.50 14.23 -14.22
N VAL A 36 6.23 13.12 -14.30
CA VAL A 36 7.55 13.08 -14.96
C VAL A 36 7.42 13.40 -16.45
N ASP A 37 6.45 12.79 -17.13
CA ASP A 37 6.18 13.08 -18.56
C ASP A 37 5.74 14.53 -18.77
N TYR A 38 4.98 15.10 -17.83
CA TYR A 38 4.59 16.51 -17.85
C TYR A 38 5.80 17.43 -17.70
N ILE A 39 6.74 17.12 -16.80
CA ILE A 39 7.98 17.90 -16.61
C ILE A 39 8.84 17.88 -17.89
N GLN A 40 8.90 16.75 -18.59
CA GLN A 40 9.65 16.65 -19.86
C GLN A 40 9.08 17.58 -20.94
N GLN A 41 7.76 17.75 -20.97
CA GLN A 41 7.07 18.64 -21.91
C GLN A 41 7.07 20.10 -21.46
N HIS A 42 7.07 20.34 -20.15
CA HIS A 42 6.96 21.65 -19.50
C HIS A 42 8.02 21.81 -18.37
N PRO A 43 9.31 22.01 -18.72
CA PRO A 43 10.38 22.11 -17.72
C PRO A 43 10.18 23.25 -16.72
N GLU A 44 9.49 24.32 -17.11
CA GLU A 44 9.13 25.46 -16.26
C GLU A 44 8.20 25.08 -15.10
N CYS A 45 7.49 23.95 -15.21
CA CYS A 45 6.58 23.44 -14.18
C CYS A 45 7.26 22.45 -13.21
N ALA A 46 8.58 22.22 -13.32
CA ALA A 46 9.29 21.20 -12.55
C ALA A 46 9.10 21.31 -11.03
N GLU A 47 9.16 22.53 -10.48
CA GLU A 47 8.98 22.77 -9.05
C GLU A 47 7.56 22.39 -8.57
N VAL A 48 6.54 22.81 -9.31
CA VAL A 48 5.14 22.50 -9.00
C VAL A 48 4.88 20.99 -9.08
N ALA A 49 5.36 20.34 -10.14
CA ALA A 49 5.22 18.89 -10.30
C ALA A 49 5.95 18.11 -9.19
N ALA A 50 7.13 18.55 -8.76
CA ALA A 50 7.85 17.96 -7.63
C ALA A 50 7.06 18.07 -6.31
N HIS A 51 6.39 19.20 -6.06
CA HIS A 51 5.49 19.34 -4.92
C HIS A 51 4.29 18.39 -4.99
N LEU A 52 3.72 18.19 -6.17
CA LEU A 52 2.61 17.25 -6.36
C LEU A 52 3.04 15.79 -6.14
N ILE A 53 4.22 15.40 -6.64
CA ILE A 53 4.82 14.07 -6.37
C ILE A 53 4.98 13.88 -4.86
N THR A 54 5.53 14.88 -4.16
CA THR A 54 5.73 14.83 -2.71
C THR A 54 4.41 14.70 -1.95
N ALA A 55 3.38 15.45 -2.36
CA ALA A 55 2.05 15.36 -1.77
C ALA A 55 1.41 13.97 -2.01
N SER A 56 1.53 13.44 -3.23
CA SER A 56 1.05 12.09 -3.56
C SER A 56 1.75 11.02 -2.71
N LYS A 57 3.07 11.11 -2.52
CA LYS A 57 3.80 10.19 -1.64
C LYS A 57 3.36 10.31 -0.18
N ALA A 58 3.03 11.50 0.29
CA ALA A 58 2.50 11.67 1.65
C ALA A 58 1.16 10.96 1.85
N VAL A 59 0.30 10.94 0.82
CA VAL A 59 -0.98 10.19 0.85
C VAL A 59 -0.73 8.69 0.93
N GLU A 60 0.18 8.15 0.12
CA GLU A 60 0.58 6.74 0.17
C GLU A 60 1.08 6.33 1.56
N ARG A 61 1.94 7.14 2.19
CA ARG A 61 2.42 6.86 3.55
C ARG A 61 1.31 6.85 4.61
N ILE A 62 0.28 7.69 4.44
CA ILE A 62 -0.88 7.69 5.34
C ILE A 62 -1.71 6.41 5.15
N SER A 63 -1.80 5.94 3.91
CA SER A 63 -2.46 4.69 3.56
C SER A 63 -1.74 3.47 4.17
N ASP A 64 -0.43 3.34 3.98
CA ASP A 64 0.38 2.28 4.60
C ASP A 64 0.25 2.28 6.13
N HIS A 65 0.27 3.45 6.76
CA HIS A 65 0.06 3.53 8.21
C HIS A 65 -1.33 3.04 8.63
N SER A 66 -2.36 3.33 7.82
CA SER A 66 -3.72 2.86 8.06
C SER A 66 -3.82 1.34 7.90
N THR A 67 -3.13 0.75 6.92
CA THR A 67 -2.98 -0.70 6.72
C THR A 67 -2.33 -1.37 7.92
N ASN A 68 -1.24 -0.80 8.43
CA ASN A 68 -0.53 -1.34 9.59
C ASN A 68 -1.42 -1.34 10.85
N ILE A 69 -2.21 -0.28 11.07
CA ILE A 69 -3.19 -0.24 12.15
C ILE A 69 -4.25 -1.33 11.94
N ALA A 70 -4.82 -1.43 10.73
CA ALA A 70 -5.88 -2.40 10.42
C ALA A 70 -5.43 -3.85 10.63
N LYS A 71 -4.22 -4.21 10.19
CA LYS A 71 -3.62 -5.53 10.45
C LYS A 71 -3.49 -5.80 11.95
N GLY A 72 -3.12 -4.79 12.74
CA GLY A 72 -3.10 -4.87 14.20
C GLY A 72 -4.48 -5.09 14.83
N VAL A 73 -5.53 -4.49 14.27
CA VAL A 73 -6.93 -4.70 14.71
C VAL A 73 -7.38 -6.14 14.46
N VAL A 74 -7.10 -6.69 13.27
CA VAL A 74 -7.42 -8.10 12.95
C VAL A 74 -6.73 -9.04 13.94
N PHE A 75 -5.44 -8.84 14.18
CA PHE A 75 -4.69 -9.63 15.16
C PHE A 75 -5.28 -9.53 16.57
N LEU A 76 -5.70 -8.34 16.99
CA LEU A 76 -6.28 -8.13 18.32
C LEU A 76 -7.63 -8.83 18.51
N ILE A 77 -8.48 -8.87 17.48
CA ILE A 77 -9.84 -9.43 17.56
C ILE A 77 -9.81 -10.95 17.38
N GLU A 78 -9.05 -11.44 16.41
CA GLU A 78 -9.13 -12.83 15.95
C GLU A 78 -7.93 -13.67 16.41
N GLY A 79 -6.84 -13.04 16.87
CA GLY A 79 -5.59 -13.73 17.18
C GLY A 79 -4.81 -14.20 15.94
N GLU A 80 -5.27 -13.87 14.73
CA GLU A 80 -4.65 -14.23 13.46
C GLU A 80 -3.65 -13.15 13.02
N ASP A 81 -2.42 -13.57 12.70
CA ASP A 81 -1.38 -12.67 12.21
C ASP A 81 -1.39 -12.57 10.69
N ILE A 82 -2.13 -11.59 10.17
CA ILE A 82 -2.17 -11.26 8.74
C ILE A 82 -1.09 -10.26 8.31
N ARG A 83 -0.10 -9.97 9.16
CA ARG A 83 0.99 -9.03 8.82
C ARG A 83 2.01 -9.65 7.87
N HIS A 84 2.12 -10.98 7.87
CA HIS A 84 3.14 -11.76 7.15
C HIS A 84 2.61 -12.59 5.97
N SER A 85 1.35 -12.41 5.54
CA SER A 85 0.75 -13.21 4.46
C SER A 85 1.51 -13.06 3.13
N SER A 86 2.03 -11.86 2.83
CA SER A 86 2.73 -11.57 1.57
C SER A 86 4.13 -12.19 1.47
N LEU A 87 4.79 -12.52 2.59
CA LEU A 87 6.10 -13.18 2.57
C LEU A 87 6.01 -14.69 2.29
N GLN A 88 4.87 -15.32 2.59
CA GLN A 88 4.70 -16.76 2.34
C GLN A 88 4.38 -17.06 0.87
N GLU A 89 3.70 -16.17 0.15
CA GLU A 89 3.45 -16.33 -1.29
C GLU A 89 4.75 -16.24 -2.09
N ASP A 90 5.63 -15.27 -1.80
CA ASP A 90 6.93 -15.12 -2.47
C ASP A 90 7.91 -16.27 -2.19
N LEU A 91 7.93 -16.80 -0.96
CA LEU A 91 8.75 -17.97 -0.60
C LEU A 91 8.23 -19.26 -1.25
N SER A 92 6.92 -19.41 -1.43
CA SER A 92 6.33 -20.59 -2.07
C SER A 92 6.63 -20.69 -3.58
N LEU A 93 6.79 -19.53 -4.24
CA LEU A 93 7.14 -19.45 -5.67
C LEU A 93 8.63 -19.70 -5.92
N ALA A 94 9.50 -19.44 -4.94
CA ALA A 94 10.94 -19.64 -5.06
C ALA A 94 11.38 -21.13 -5.01
N ASP A 95 10.60 -22.00 -4.33
CA ASP A 95 10.97 -23.41 -4.12
C ASP A 95 10.65 -24.34 -5.32
N THR A 96 9.99 -23.85 -6.38
CA THR A 96 9.61 -24.68 -7.54
C THR A 96 10.64 -24.75 -8.67
N ASN A 97 11.78 -24.06 -8.55
CA ASN A 97 12.77 -23.92 -9.63
C ASN A 97 14.17 -24.49 -9.32
N LEU A 98 14.30 -25.49 -8.43
CA LEU A 98 15.54 -26.29 -8.42
C LEU A 98 15.55 -27.25 -9.62
N PRO A 99 16.53 -27.16 -10.54
CA PRO A 99 16.69 -28.17 -11.57
C PRO A 99 17.08 -29.49 -10.90
N SER A 100 16.27 -30.52 -11.14
CA SER A 100 16.62 -31.90 -10.80
C SER A 100 17.89 -32.31 -11.57
N GLU A 101 18.95 -32.62 -10.82
CA GLU A 101 20.17 -33.29 -11.32
C GLU A 101 19.86 -34.67 -11.93
#